data_AF-X0TPZ7-F1
#
_entry.id   AF-X0TPZ7-F1
#
_cell.length_a   1.000
_cell.length_b   1.000
_cell.length_c   1.000
_cell.angle_alpha   90.00
_cell.angle_beta   90.00
_cell.angle_gamma   90.00
#
_symmetry.space_group_name_H-M   'P 1'
#
loop_
_entity.id
_entity.type
_entity.pdbx_description
1 polymer ?
#
loop_
_entity_poly.entity_id
_entity_poly.type
_entity_poly.pdbx_seq_one_letter_code
_entity_poly.pdbx_strand_id
1 'polypeptide(L)'
;EEVTEEQRFDKKSLGIRALIVALGPFMNIATAVVIFSFIFFINGIPVVTNSVSTVIENGPAEQAGIFSGDKIIAINSIKMEDPNIIANIINKSSG
;
A
#
# COMPACT_ATOMS: atom_id res chain seq x y z
N GLU A 1 -40.32 15.37 -13.65
CA GLU A 1 -39.67 16.59 -14.16
C GLU A 1 -39.24 16.30 -15.59
N GLU A 2 -39.75 17.04 -16.58
CA GLU A 2 -39.34 16.85 -17.98
C GLU A 2 -37.99 17.51 -18.21
N VAL A 3 -37.04 16.77 -18.78
CA VAL A 3 -35.73 17.32 -19.13
C VAL A 3 -35.93 18.28 -20.30
N THR A 4 -35.56 19.56 -20.12
CA THR A 4 -35.68 20.57 -21.17
C THR A 4 -34.85 20.18 -22.41
N GLU A 5 -35.31 20.56 -23.61
CA GLU A 5 -34.63 20.25 -24.89
C GLU A 5 -33.13 20.62 -24.87
N GLU A 6 -32.75 21.70 -24.19
CA GLU A 6 -31.35 22.14 -24.07
C GLU A 6 -30.50 21.24 -23.17
N GLN A 7 -31.10 20.55 -22.22
CA GLN A 7 -30.43 19.65 -21.27
C GLN A 7 -30.32 18.21 -21.80
N ARG A 8 -31.09 17.87 -22.84
CA ARG A 8 -31.07 16.56 -23.47
C ARG A 8 -29.68 16.22 -24.03
N PHE A 9 -29.15 15.07 -23.62
CA PHE A 9 -27.84 14.56 -24.06
C PHE A 9 -27.74 14.47 -25.60
N ASP A 10 -28.82 14.02 -26.26
CA ASP A 10 -28.93 13.89 -27.70
C ASP A 10 -29.07 15.22 -28.45
N LYS A 11 -29.13 16.35 -27.75
CA LYS A 11 -29.10 17.71 -28.30
C LYS A 11 -27.77 18.43 -28.05
N LYS A 12 -26.88 17.90 -27.21
CA LYS A 12 -25.53 18.46 -26.98
C LYS A 12 -24.61 18.25 -28.18
N SER A 13 -23.57 19.06 -28.33
CA SER A 13 -22.54 18.86 -29.36
C SER A 13 -21.75 17.56 -29.13
N LEU A 14 -21.14 17.01 -30.18
CA LEU A 14 -20.41 15.73 -30.12
C LEU A 14 -19.30 15.75 -29.05
N GLY A 15 -18.57 16.86 -28.93
CA GLY A 15 -17.52 17.02 -27.92
C GLY A 15 -18.05 16.95 -26.49
N ILE A 16 -19.20 17.58 -26.22
CA ILE A 16 -19.83 17.53 -24.88
C ILE A 16 -20.29 16.10 -24.56
N ARG A 17 -20.88 15.39 -25.52
CA ARG A 17 -21.29 14.00 -25.32
C ARG A 17 -20.11 13.08 -25.03
N ALA A 18 -19.03 13.23 -25.79
CA ALA A 18 -17.80 12.47 -25.58
C ALA A 18 -17.21 12.73 -24.19
N LEU A 19 -17.20 14.00 -23.75
CA LEU A 19 -16.74 14.38 -22.41
C LEU A 19 -17.59 13.75 -21.30
N ILE A 20 -18.92 13.80 -21.42
CA ILE A 20 -19.84 13.17 -20.45
C ILE A 20 -19.57 11.66 -20.33
N VAL A 21 -19.38 10.97 -21.46
CA VAL A 21 -19.09 9.53 -21.45
C VAL A 21 -17.71 9.25 -20.84
N ALA A 22 -16.71 10.06 -21.15
CA ALA A 22 -15.35 9.94 -20.60
C ALA A 22 -15.28 10.25 -19.10
N LEU A 23 -16.14 11.12 -18.59
CA LEU A 23 -16.21 11.45 -17.16
C LEU A 23 -16.57 10.21 -16.32
N GLY A 24 -17.31 9.24 -16.85
CA GLY A 24 -17.61 7.99 -16.14
C GLY A 24 -16.35 7.23 -15.71
N PRO A 25 -15.53 6.72 -16.65
CA PRO A 25 -14.25 6.07 -16.34
C PRO A 25 -13.28 6.97 -15.56
N PHE A 26 -13.23 8.27 -15.88
CA PHE A 26 -12.39 9.22 -15.16
C PHE A 26 -12.74 9.27 -13.67
N MET A 27 -14.04 9.32 -13.33
CA MET A 27 -14.48 9.35 -11.94
C MET A 27 -14.16 8.06 -11.20
N ASN A 28 -14.05 6.90 -11.85
CA ASN A 28 -13.57 5.67 -11.21
C ASN A 28 -12.12 5.84 -10.75
N ILE A 29 -11.24 6.31 -11.65
CA ILE A 29 -9.83 6.56 -11.33
C ILE A 29 -9.70 7.62 -10.23
N ALA A 30 -10.45 8.73 -10.34
CA ALA A 30 -10.45 9.78 -9.34
C ALA A 30 -10.92 9.24 -7.97
N THR A 31 -11.97 8.42 -7.94
CA THR A 31 -12.47 7.78 -6.71
C THR A 31 -11.42 6.85 -6.11
N ALA A 32 -10.72 6.05 -6.92
CA ALA A 32 -9.65 5.19 -6.46
C ALA A 32 -8.51 6.01 -5.82
N VAL A 33 -8.07 7.08 -6.48
CA VAL A 33 -7.04 7.99 -5.93
C VAL A 33 -7.49 8.56 -4.59
N VAL A 34 -8.74 9.03 -4.47
CA VAL A 34 -9.27 9.57 -3.21
C VAL A 34 -9.30 8.50 -2.11
N ILE A 35 -9.83 7.31 -2.40
CA ILE A 35 -9.91 6.21 -1.43
C ILE A 35 -8.52 5.79 -0.96
N PHE A 36 -7.58 5.53 -1.88
CA PHE A 36 -6.22 5.14 -1.52
C PHE A 36 -5.48 6.26 -0.79
N SER A 37 -5.68 7.52 -1.17
CA SER A 37 -5.11 8.66 -0.45
C SER A 37 -5.58 8.68 1.00
N PHE A 38 -6.87 8.49 1.27
CA PHE A 38 -7.38 8.42 2.64
C PHE A 38 -6.84 7.20 3.40
N ILE A 39 -6.78 6.03 2.76
CA ILE A 39 -6.22 4.83 3.38
C ILE A 39 -4.77 5.07 3.81
N PHE A 40 -3.91 5.58 2.93
CA PHE A 40 -2.50 5.84 3.26
C PHE A 40 -2.32 7.04 4.20
N PHE A 41 -3.20 8.03 4.13
CA PHE A 41 -3.16 9.17 5.06
C PHE A 41 -3.46 8.74 6.50
N ILE A 42 -4.43 7.83 6.70
CA ILE A 42 -4.84 7.36 8.03
C ILE A 42 -3.90 6.26 8.56
N ASN A 43 -3.53 5.28 7.72
CA ASN A 43 -2.75 4.12 8.15
C ASN A 43 -1.24 4.31 7.99
N GLY A 44 -0.81 5.40 7.35
CA GLY A 44 0.57 5.59 6.94
C GLY A 44 0.97 4.72 5.75
N ILE A 45 2.24 4.82 5.37
CA ILE A 45 2.83 4.00 4.31
C ILE A 45 3.50 2.80 4.99
N PRO A 46 3.20 1.55 4.60
CA PRO A 46 3.91 0.40 5.13
C PRO A 46 5.38 0.48 4.73
N VAL A 47 6.27 0.54 5.71
CA VAL A 47 7.72 0.56 5.51
C VAL A 47 8.29 -0.76 6.02
N VAL A 48 9.10 -1.41 5.20
CA VAL A 48 9.91 -2.55 5.64
C VAL A 48 11.04 -2.01 6.52
N THR A 49 11.10 -2.47 7.77
CA THR A 49 12.11 -2.02 8.73
C THR A 49 12.96 -3.20 9.19
N ASN A 50 14.17 -2.91 9.67
CA ASN A 50 15.04 -3.91 10.31
C ASN A 50 14.64 -4.17 11.78
N SER A 51 13.48 -3.68 12.21
CA SER A 51 13.04 -3.80 13.59
C SER A 51 12.18 -5.05 13.77
N VAL A 52 12.39 -5.77 14.85
CA VAL A 52 11.59 -6.92 15.25
C VAL A 52 10.23 -6.42 15.71
N SER A 53 9.17 -6.76 14.97
CA SER A 53 7.81 -6.30 15.30
C SER A 53 7.19 -7.13 16.44
N THR A 54 7.32 -8.44 16.35
CA THR A 54 6.69 -9.39 17.28
C THR A 54 7.59 -10.59 17.46
N VAL A 55 7.64 -11.11 18.69
CA VAL A 55 8.34 -12.36 19.02
C VAL A 55 7.31 -13.37 19.52
N ILE A 56 7.46 -14.62 19.10
CA ILE A 56 6.60 -15.72 19.54
C ILE A 56 7.01 -16.14 20.95
N GLU A 57 6.06 -16.19 21.87
CA GLU A 57 6.26 -16.63 23.25
C GLU A 57 6.78 -18.07 23.29
N ASN A 58 7.77 -18.33 24.13
CA ASN A 58 8.53 -19.57 24.26
C ASN A 58 9.26 -20.01 22.96
N GLY A 59 9.35 -19.15 21.95
CA GLY A 59 10.01 -19.44 20.68
C GLY A 59 11.55 -19.32 20.74
N PRO A 60 12.27 -19.80 19.70
CA PRO A 60 13.73 -19.72 19.65
C PRO A 60 14.28 -18.30 19.76
N ALA A 61 13.58 -17.32 19.17
CA ALA A 61 13.98 -15.91 19.23
C ALA A 61 13.90 -15.34 20.66
N GLU A 62 12.84 -15.66 21.42
CA GLU A 62 12.73 -15.23 22.82
C GLU A 62 13.80 -15.91 23.69
N GLN A 63 14.03 -17.21 23.49
CA GLN A 63 15.10 -17.95 24.19
C GLN A 63 16.50 -17.41 23.86
N ALA A 64 16.70 -16.86 22.66
CA ALA A 64 17.91 -16.16 22.25
C ALA A 64 18.01 -14.71 22.78
N GLY A 65 17.01 -14.25 23.53
CA GLY A 65 16.96 -12.91 24.11
C GLY A 65 16.61 -11.80 23.12
N ILE A 66 15.94 -12.15 22.01
CA ILE A 66 15.43 -11.18 21.03
C ILE A 66 14.03 -10.74 21.47
N PHE A 67 13.79 -9.44 21.44
CA PHE A 67 12.51 -8.84 21.83
C PHE A 67 11.96 -7.89 20.77
N SER A 68 10.65 -7.62 20.85
CA SER A 68 10.00 -6.62 20.02
C SER A 68 10.66 -5.25 20.22
N GLY A 69 10.99 -4.58 19.12
CA GLY A 69 11.71 -3.30 19.11
C GLY A 69 13.21 -3.43 18.82
N ASP A 70 13.79 -4.64 18.92
CA ASP A 70 15.20 -4.85 18.58
C ASP A 70 15.47 -4.56 17.10
N LYS A 71 16.65 -4.00 16.82
CA LYS A 71 17.08 -3.69 15.45
C LYS A 71 18.15 -4.64 14.97
N ILE A 72 17.88 -5.33 13.87
CA ILE A 72 18.83 -6.23 13.20
C ILE A 72 19.86 -5.38 12.44
N ILE A 73 21.08 -5.33 12.94
CA ILE A 73 22.19 -4.59 12.31
C ILE A 73 23.08 -5.50 11.44
N ALA A 74 23.15 -6.79 11.74
CA ALA A 74 23.93 -7.77 10.99
C ALA A 74 23.39 -9.20 11.20
N ILE A 75 23.58 -10.05 10.20
CA ILE A 75 23.28 -11.50 10.24
C ILE A 75 24.53 -12.23 9.75
N ASN A 76 25.05 -13.21 10.51
CA ASN A 76 26.24 -13.97 10.15
C ASN A 76 27.44 -13.09 9.74
N SER A 77 27.66 -11.97 10.46
CA SER A 77 28.69 -10.95 10.18
C SER A 77 28.47 -10.14 8.89
N ILE A 78 27.36 -10.33 8.18
CA ILE A 78 26.97 -9.52 7.02
C ILE A 78 26.09 -8.37 7.53
N LYS A 79 26.50 -7.12 7.25
CA LYS A 79 25.72 -5.93 7.62
C LYS A 79 24.41 -5.86 6.83
N MET A 80 23.31 -5.60 7.53
CA MET A 80 21.99 -5.47 6.92
C MET A 80 21.68 -4.01 6.62
N GLU A 81 22.17 -3.53 5.47
CA GLU A 81 21.91 -2.17 4.98
C GLU A 81 20.55 -2.05 4.31
N ASP A 82 20.10 -3.12 3.64
CA ASP A 82 18.80 -3.20 3.00
C ASP A 82 17.83 -4.05 3.84
N PRO A 83 16.73 -3.48 4.35
CA PRO A 83 15.68 -4.24 5.04
C PRO A 83 15.04 -5.36 4.20
N ASN A 84 14.98 -5.19 2.88
CA ASN A 84 14.28 -6.11 1.98
C ASN A 84 14.99 -7.46 1.83
N ILE A 85 16.28 -7.54 2.14
CA ILE A 85 17.06 -8.78 2.03
C ILE A 85 17.05 -9.62 3.29
N ILE A 86 16.67 -9.06 4.45
CA ILE A 86 16.71 -9.74 5.74
C ILE A 86 15.86 -11.02 5.72
N ALA A 87 14.61 -10.90 5.30
CA ALA A 87 13.70 -12.05 5.23
C ALA A 87 14.20 -13.14 4.27
N ASN A 88 14.81 -12.74 3.16
CA ASN A 88 15.38 -13.66 2.19
C ASN A 88 16.58 -14.43 2.73
N ILE A 89 17.43 -13.78 3.54
CA ILE A 89 18.61 -14.41 4.14
C ILE A 89 18.19 -15.44 5.19
N ILE A 90 17.26 -15.09 6.07
CA ILE A 90 16.75 -16.00 7.12
C ILE A 90 16.07 -17.21 6.51
N ASN A 91 15.21 -17.01 5.49
CA ASN A 91 14.53 -18.12 4.81
C ASN A 91 15.50 -19.07 4.09
N LYS A 92 16.66 -18.57 3.64
CA LYS A 92 17.69 -19.39 3.00
C LYS A 92 18.60 -20.12 3.98
N SER A 93 18.78 -19.60 5.21
CA SER A 93 19.69 -20.21 6.18
C SER A 93 19.12 -21.42 6.91
N SER A 94 17.87 -21.81 6.62
CA SER A 94 17.18 -22.95 7.24
C SER A 94 17.22 -22.89 8.76
N GLY A 95 16.36 -22.06 9.35
CA GLY A 95 15.93 -22.13 10.76
C GLY A 95 17.03 -22.24 11.80
#